data_AF-A0A9E8ZHI3-F1
#
_entry.id   AF-A0A9E8ZHI3-F1
#
_cell.length_a   1.000
_cell.length_b   1.000
_cell.length_c   1.000
_cell.angle_alpha   90.00
_cell.angle_beta   90.00
_cell.angle_gamma   90.00
#
_symmetry.space_group_name_H-M   'P 1'
#
loop_
_entity.id
_entity.type
_entity.pdbx_description
1 polymer ?
#
loop_
_entity_poly.entity_id
_entity_poly.type
_entity_poly.pdbx_seq_one_letter_code
_entity_poly.pdbx_strand_id
1 'polypeptide(L)'
;MKAVLIGKASFKDPDIIPASQLYPFFSHRAVLRRELGLEVQHIHAHTFAEIEQVTDGLSADVFFIRPAWQESPSEAERVMAKLRRHNPTAKIIFIDPFDQTSSRFFNVLPYVDRLLKYQRLKDVSTYTKALVGGTFLTDRLTQELGYDLNHWHVGSDVPSGYESRIDTGWYLSLIPRFKRELFHRPLPWERRSRQKDIDIFCHVSYGPRNNLEWYGQHRMAAIELLKPLASTYRLAVSGEYTGERAVSTRQYFNEIKRSRIAFSPFGWGEITLRDYEAVCYDCL
;
A
#
# COMPACT_ATOMS: atom_id res chain seq x y z
N MET A 1 -12.90 12.64 22.77
CA MET A 1 -12.88 11.22 22.32
C MET A 1 -11.45 10.73 22.39
N LYS A 2 -11.16 9.77 23.27
CA LYS A 2 -9.84 9.15 23.41
C LYS A 2 -9.68 8.08 22.34
N ALA A 3 -8.71 8.27 21.47
CA ALA A 3 -8.37 7.31 20.42
C ALA A 3 -6.99 6.70 20.67
N VAL A 4 -6.88 5.40 20.45
CA VAL A 4 -5.60 4.69 20.48
C VAL A 4 -5.28 4.29 19.04
N LEU A 5 -4.14 4.76 18.55
CA LEU A 5 -3.56 4.37 17.28
C LEU A 5 -2.46 3.35 17.53
N ILE A 6 -2.59 2.17 16.95
CA ILE A 6 -1.65 1.06 17.13
C ILE A 6 -1.07 0.68 15.78
N GLY A 7 0.25 0.76 15.66
CA GLY A 7 0.94 0.42 14.42
C GLY A 7 2.35 1.02 14.33
N LYS A 8 3.10 0.57 13.33
CA LYS A 8 4.45 1.07 13.03
C LYS A 8 4.40 2.38 12.23
N ALA A 9 4.88 3.49 12.82
CA ALA A 9 4.85 4.83 12.22
C ALA A 9 6.24 5.39 11.82
N SER A 10 7.27 4.55 11.75
CA SER A 10 8.65 5.00 11.50
C SER A 10 8.94 5.12 10.00
N PHE A 11 9.38 6.31 9.56
CA PHE A 11 9.91 6.56 8.20
C PHE A 11 11.40 6.22 8.05
N LYS A 12 12.06 5.71 9.10
CA LYS A 12 13.47 5.31 9.04
C LYS A 12 13.66 3.91 8.43
N ASP A 13 12.57 3.15 8.33
CA ASP A 13 12.56 1.81 7.77
C ASP A 13 12.52 1.83 6.24
N PRO A 14 13.07 0.79 5.57
CA PRO A 14 12.97 0.65 4.12
C PRO A 14 11.52 0.58 3.61
N ASP A 15 10.64 -0.07 4.37
CA ASP A 15 9.20 -0.09 4.10
C ASP A 15 8.52 1.12 4.74
N ILE A 16 8.24 2.12 3.90
CA ILE A 16 7.59 3.36 4.33
C ILE A 16 6.06 3.30 4.25
N ILE A 17 5.47 2.22 3.70
CA ILE A 17 4.01 2.09 3.56
C ILE A 17 3.32 2.14 4.93
N PRO A 18 3.77 1.42 5.98
CA PRO A 18 3.18 1.51 7.33
C PRO A 18 3.11 2.94 7.85
N ALA A 19 4.23 3.65 7.80
CA ALA A 19 4.32 5.01 8.30
C ALA A 19 3.43 5.96 7.49
N SER A 20 3.36 5.76 6.17
CA SER A 20 2.50 6.54 5.28
C SER A 20 1.03 6.38 5.61
N GLN A 21 0.58 5.17 5.92
CA GLN A 21 -0.80 4.89 6.32
C GLN A 21 -1.16 5.47 7.68
N LEU A 22 -0.20 5.75 8.57
CA LEU A 22 -0.49 6.38 9.86
C LEU A 22 -0.23 7.88 9.89
N TYR A 23 0.48 8.40 8.89
CA TYR A 23 0.95 9.78 8.84
C TYR A 23 -0.13 10.86 9.04
N PRO A 24 -1.37 10.71 8.55
CA PRO A 24 -2.40 11.74 8.76
C PRO A 24 -2.74 12.01 10.22
N PHE A 25 -2.69 10.99 11.09
CA PHE A 25 -2.94 11.19 12.53
C PHE A 25 -1.91 12.10 13.20
N PHE A 26 -0.68 12.11 12.69
CA PHE A 26 0.39 12.95 13.22
C PHE A 26 0.36 14.35 12.59
N SER A 27 0.30 14.41 11.26
CA SER A 27 0.35 15.67 10.51
C SER A 27 -0.89 16.53 10.68
N HIS A 28 -2.04 15.93 10.97
CA HIS A 28 -3.32 16.63 11.18
C HIS A 28 -3.82 16.55 12.63
N ARG A 29 -2.96 16.18 13.60
CA ARG A 29 -3.36 16.01 15.02
C ARG A 29 -4.14 17.19 15.60
N ALA A 30 -3.68 18.42 15.33
CA ALA A 30 -4.34 19.63 15.82
C ALA A 30 -5.72 19.84 15.20
N VAL A 31 -5.87 19.54 13.90
CA VAL A 31 -7.14 19.63 13.17
C VAL A 31 -8.11 18.57 13.68
N LEU A 32 -7.66 17.31 13.81
CA LEU A 32 -8.45 16.20 14.35
C LEU A 32 -8.94 16.49 15.77
N ARG A 33 -8.08 17.07 16.63
CA ARG A 33 -8.49 17.47 17.97
C ARG A 33 -9.53 18.59 17.95
N ARG A 34 -9.31 19.63 17.13
CA ARG A 34 -10.20 20.80 17.07
C ARG A 34 -11.57 20.45 16.49
N GLU A 35 -11.62 19.69 15.41
CA GLU A 35 -12.85 19.46 14.63
C GLU A 35 -13.63 18.23 15.10
N LEU A 36 -12.94 17.21 15.62
CA LEU A 36 -13.56 15.95 16.03
C LEU A 36 -13.43 15.67 17.54
N GLY A 37 -12.72 16.52 18.29
CA GLY A 37 -12.40 16.23 19.69
C GLY A 37 -11.55 14.97 19.86
N LEU A 38 -10.82 14.56 18.81
CA LEU A 38 -10.08 13.30 18.76
C LEU A 38 -8.69 13.48 19.39
N GLU A 39 -8.49 12.86 20.56
CA GLU A 39 -7.21 12.84 21.25
C GLU A 39 -6.51 11.51 21.01
N VAL A 40 -5.54 11.53 20.10
CA VAL A 40 -4.82 10.33 19.66
C VAL A 40 -3.61 10.07 20.55
N GLN A 41 -3.59 8.89 21.18
CA GLN A 41 -2.43 8.24 21.77
C GLN A 41 -1.89 7.21 20.77
N HIS A 42 -0.62 7.32 20.38
CA HIS A 42 0.04 6.34 19.52
C HIS A 42 0.81 5.32 20.35
N ILE A 43 0.63 4.03 20.05
CA ILE A 43 1.36 2.91 20.64
C ILE A 43 2.07 2.16 19.52
N HIS A 44 3.35 1.90 19.71
CA HIS A 44 4.15 1.12 18.76
C HIS A 44 3.91 -0.37 19.01
N ALA A 45 3.22 -1.02 18.08
CA ALA A 45 3.11 -2.47 17.96
C ALA A 45 2.91 -2.80 16.49
N HIS A 46 3.41 -3.94 16.04
CA HIS A 46 3.50 -4.31 14.64
C HIS A 46 2.84 -5.67 14.38
N THR A 47 3.14 -6.68 15.20
CA THR A 47 2.54 -8.01 15.08
C THR A 47 1.23 -8.09 15.87
N PHE A 48 0.37 -9.06 15.56
CA PHE A 48 -0.85 -9.29 16.36
C PHE A 48 -0.53 -9.70 17.80
N ALA A 49 0.60 -10.38 18.04
CA ALA A 49 1.05 -10.69 19.39
C ALA A 49 1.36 -9.40 20.19
N GLU A 50 2.08 -8.45 19.59
CA GLU A 50 2.35 -7.15 20.22
C GLU A 50 1.07 -6.34 20.39
N ILE A 51 0.19 -6.33 19.37
CA ILE A 51 -1.10 -5.62 19.42
C ILE A 51 -1.96 -6.18 20.56
N GLU A 52 -2.03 -7.49 20.72
CA GLU A 52 -2.75 -8.13 21.81
C GLU A 52 -2.18 -7.71 23.17
N GLN A 53 -0.86 -7.74 23.32
CA GLN A 53 -0.18 -7.36 24.56
C GLN A 53 -0.48 -5.91 24.95
N VAL A 54 -0.41 -4.97 23.99
CA VAL A 54 -0.61 -3.54 24.30
C VAL A 54 -2.08 -3.13 24.43
N THR A 55 -3.01 -3.95 23.92
CA THR A 55 -4.45 -3.72 24.08
C THR A 55 -5.04 -4.39 25.30
N ASP A 56 -4.30 -5.26 25.98
CA ASP A 56 -4.77 -5.93 27.18
C ASP A 56 -5.05 -4.91 28.30
N GLY A 57 -6.29 -4.89 28.81
CA GLY A 57 -6.74 -3.91 29.81
C GLY A 57 -6.85 -2.46 29.31
N LEU A 58 -6.60 -2.18 28.02
CA LEU A 58 -6.67 -0.83 27.47
C LEU A 58 -8.12 -0.45 27.15
N SER A 59 -8.54 0.72 27.61
CA SER A 59 -9.84 1.32 27.28
C SER A 59 -9.67 2.61 26.49
N ALA A 60 -10.44 2.73 25.41
CA ALA A 60 -10.52 3.87 24.52
C ALA A 60 -11.91 3.95 23.86
N ASP A 61 -12.28 5.14 23.40
CA ASP A 61 -13.51 5.32 22.61
C ASP A 61 -13.33 4.74 21.20
N VAL A 62 -12.11 4.81 20.67
CA VAL A 62 -11.75 4.35 19.33
C VAL A 62 -10.38 3.68 19.31
N PHE A 63 -10.28 2.53 18.64
CA PHE A 63 -9.04 1.86 18.30
C PHE A 63 -8.80 1.93 16.80
N PHE A 64 -7.63 2.39 16.39
CA PHE A 64 -7.12 2.26 15.03
C PHE A 64 -6.00 1.22 15.03
N ILE A 65 -6.20 0.11 14.33
CA ILE A 65 -5.27 -1.03 14.33
C ILE A 65 -4.64 -1.18 12.95
N ARG A 66 -3.32 -1.08 12.86
CA ARG A 66 -2.54 -1.28 11.63
C ARG A 66 -1.45 -2.33 11.87
N PRO A 67 -1.69 -3.62 11.55
CA PRO A 67 -0.70 -4.69 11.73
C PRO A 67 0.36 -4.71 10.62
N ALA A 68 1.34 -5.60 10.74
CA ALA A 68 2.21 -5.99 9.65
C ALA A 68 1.42 -6.77 8.58
N TRP A 69 1.85 -6.68 7.31
CA TRP A 69 1.14 -7.35 6.22
C TRP A 69 1.43 -8.86 6.17
N GLN A 70 2.52 -9.31 6.77
CA GLN A 70 2.95 -10.71 6.81
C GLN A 70 2.21 -11.55 7.87
N GLU A 71 1.35 -10.93 8.67
CA GLU A 71 0.67 -11.60 9.76
C GLU A 71 -0.35 -12.65 9.28
N SER A 72 -0.65 -13.62 10.16
CA SER A 72 -1.63 -14.65 9.87
C SER A 72 -3.06 -14.12 9.94
N PRO A 73 -3.94 -14.47 8.97
CA PRO A 73 -5.39 -14.21 9.07
C PRO A 73 -6.00 -14.80 10.35
N SER A 74 -5.59 -16.01 10.76
CA SER A 74 -6.14 -16.67 11.95
C SER A 74 -5.81 -15.90 13.23
N GLU A 75 -4.59 -15.37 13.32
CA GLU A 75 -4.17 -14.54 14.46
C GLU A 75 -4.90 -13.20 14.44
N ALA A 76 -5.10 -12.61 13.26
CA ALA A 76 -5.87 -11.39 13.09
C ALA A 76 -7.27 -11.53 13.68
N GLU A 77 -7.99 -12.59 13.30
CA GLU A 77 -9.34 -12.87 13.78
C GLU A 77 -9.36 -13.14 15.29
N ARG A 78 -8.44 -13.96 15.80
CA ARG A 78 -8.32 -14.24 17.24
C ARG A 78 -8.14 -12.96 18.06
N VAL A 79 -7.19 -12.10 17.67
CA VAL A 79 -6.86 -10.87 18.40
C VAL A 79 -7.97 -9.83 18.26
N MET A 80 -8.55 -9.64 17.07
CA MET A 80 -9.64 -8.70 16.88
C MET A 80 -10.92 -9.13 17.62
N ALA A 81 -11.23 -10.43 17.64
CA ALA A 81 -12.33 -10.98 18.43
C ALA A 81 -12.13 -10.74 19.94
N LYS A 82 -10.90 -10.95 20.44
CA LYS A 82 -10.55 -10.65 21.83
C LYS A 82 -10.71 -9.15 22.13
N LEU A 83 -10.19 -8.27 21.26
CA LEU A 83 -10.30 -6.82 21.43
C LEU A 83 -11.76 -6.37 21.50
N ARG A 84 -12.61 -6.83 20.57
CA ARG A 84 -14.05 -6.55 20.55
C ARG A 84 -14.75 -7.00 21.83
N ARG A 85 -14.43 -8.20 22.34
CA ARG A 85 -15.04 -8.74 23.56
C ARG A 85 -14.74 -7.88 24.78
N HIS A 86 -13.52 -7.39 24.92
CA HIS A 86 -13.12 -6.54 26.05
C HIS A 86 -13.56 -5.08 25.88
N ASN A 87 -13.80 -4.64 24.65
CA ASN A 87 -14.21 -3.28 24.32
C ASN A 87 -15.51 -3.28 23.48
N PRO A 88 -16.65 -3.74 24.04
CA PRO A 88 -17.88 -3.95 23.28
C PRO A 88 -18.45 -2.66 22.67
N THR A 89 -18.24 -1.52 23.33
CA THR A 89 -18.77 -0.21 22.92
C THR A 89 -17.79 0.63 22.11
N ALA A 90 -16.49 0.29 22.12
CA ALA A 90 -15.47 1.05 21.42
C ALA A 90 -15.63 0.89 19.91
N LYS A 91 -15.29 1.94 19.16
CA LYS A 91 -15.15 1.82 17.70
C LYS A 91 -13.82 1.17 17.37
N ILE A 92 -13.83 0.10 16.59
CA ILE A 92 -12.62 -0.57 16.13
C ILE A 92 -12.49 -0.38 14.64
N ILE A 93 -11.44 0.31 14.23
CA ILE A 93 -11.13 0.66 12.85
C ILE A 93 -9.84 -0.06 12.47
N PHE A 94 -9.96 -1.03 11.57
CA PHE A 94 -8.82 -1.79 11.06
C PHE A 94 -8.26 -1.10 9.81
N ILE A 95 -6.99 -0.74 9.82
CA ILE A 95 -6.30 -0.14 8.67
C ILE A 95 -5.60 -1.26 7.92
N ASP A 96 -6.16 -1.64 6.78
CA ASP A 96 -5.70 -2.76 5.98
C ASP A 96 -4.34 -2.45 5.35
N PRO A 97 -3.31 -3.30 5.58
CA PRO A 97 -2.00 -3.10 4.98
C PRO A 97 -1.91 -3.60 3.52
N PHE A 98 -2.94 -4.28 3.01
CA PHE A 98 -2.97 -4.83 1.65
C PHE A 98 -3.45 -3.85 0.59
N ASP A 99 -3.20 -4.19 -0.68
CA ASP A 99 -3.56 -3.42 -1.87
C ASP A 99 -5.07 -3.20 -2.08
N GLN A 100 -5.43 -2.56 -3.19
CA GLN A 100 -6.82 -2.17 -3.50
C GLN A 100 -7.73 -3.35 -3.78
N THR A 101 -7.16 -4.48 -4.21
CA THR A 101 -7.84 -5.55 -4.92
C THR A 101 -8.10 -6.76 -4.03
N SER A 102 -7.26 -6.96 -3.01
CA SER A 102 -7.31 -8.10 -2.09
C SER A 102 -7.03 -7.69 -0.65
N SER A 103 -7.34 -8.56 0.30
CA SER A 103 -6.85 -8.48 1.68
C SER A 103 -6.78 -9.87 2.27
N ARG A 104 -5.72 -10.14 3.05
CA ARG A 104 -5.63 -11.35 3.88
C ARG A 104 -6.47 -11.27 5.16
N PHE A 105 -7.07 -10.12 5.45
CA PHE A 105 -7.70 -9.83 6.73
C PHE A 105 -9.20 -9.51 6.63
N PHE A 106 -9.88 -9.91 5.56
CA PHE A 106 -11.34 -9.75 5.50
C PHE A 106 -12.07 -10.59 6.57
N ASN A 107 -11.45 -11.66 7.08
CA ASN A 107 -11.99 -12.43 8.20
C ASN A 107 -12.11 -11.62 9.52
N VAL A 108 -11.49 -10.44 9.65
CA VAL A 108 -11.67 -9.58 10.85
C VAL A 108 -12.95 -8.74 10.82
N LEU A 109 -13.62 -8.64 9.66
CA LEU A 109 -14.79 -7.78 9.47
C LEU A 109 -15.90 -7.96 10.52
N PRO A 110 -16.19 -9.18 11.04
CA PRO A 110 -17.19 -9.36 12.10
C PRO A 110 -16.88 -8.59 13.39
N TYR A 111 -15.60 -8.37 13.70
CA TYR A 111 -15.14 -7.85 14.98
C TYR A 111 -14.84 -6.35 14.96
N VAL A 112 -14.78 -5.75 13.78
CA VAL A 112 -14.42 -4.34 13.58
C VAL A 112 -15.61 -3.54 13.07
N ASP A 113 -15.67 -2.25 13.38
CA ASP A 113 -16.71 -1.36 12.84
C ASP A 113 -16.43 -1.00 11.38
N ARG A 114 -15.15 -0.82 11.03
CA ARG A 114 -14.69 -0.51 9.67
C ARG A 114 -13.35 -1.17 9.39
N LEU A 115 -13.17 -1.62 8.16
CA LEU A 115 -11.89 -1.98 7.57
C LEU A 115 -11.58 -0.95 6.48
N LEU A 116 -10.53 -0.15 6.70
CA LEU A 116 -10.12 0.91 5.80
C LEU A 116 -9.05 0.38 4.85
N LYS A 117 -9.39 0.32 3.56
CA LYS A 117 -8.42 0.12 2.49
C LYS A 117 -7.93 1.48 2.03
N TYR A 118 -6.62 1.65 1.80
CA TYR A 118 -6.11 2.95 1.36
C TYR A 118 -6.67 3.36 -0.01
N GLN A 119 -7.04 2.39 -0.85
CA GLN A 119 -7.98 2.57 -1.96
C GLN A 119 -8.93 1.38 -1.98
N ARG A 120 -10.20 1.64 -2.23
CA ARG A 120 -11.24 0.63 -2.29
C ARG A 120 -11.76 0.54 -3.71
N LEU A 121 -12.02 -0.68 -4.20
CA LEU A 121 -12.82 -0.89 -5.39
C LEU A 121 -14.16 -0.14 -5.29
N LYS A 122 -14.57 0.46 -6.41
CA LYS A 122 -15.86 1.16 -6.51
C LYS A 122 -17.03 0.20 -6.24
N ASP A 123 -16.95 -1.00 -6.80
CA ASP A 123 -17.88 -2.08 -6.56
C ASP A 123 -17.32 -3.04 -5.50
N VAL A 124 -17.82 -2.88 -4.27
CA VAL A 124 -17.40 -3.67 -3.10
C VAL A 124 -17.78 -5.14 -3.23
N SER A 125 -18.81 -5.48 -4.00
CA SER A 125 -19.19 -6.87 -4.25
C SER A 125 -18.11 -7.66 -4.98
N THR A 126 -17.15 -6.98 -5.60
CA THR A 126 -16.00 -7.65 -6.22
C THR A 126 -15.13 -8.39 -5.20
N TYR A 127 -15.04 -7.93 -3.95
CA TYR A 127 -14.27 -8.64 -2.91
C TYR A 127 -14.90 -9.97 -2.48
N THR A 128 -16.18 -10.22 -2.78
CA THR A 128 -16.85 -11.48 -2.45
C THR A 128 -16.72 -12.52 -3.57
N LYS A 129 -16.06 -12.17 -4.68
CA LYS A 129 -15.87 -13.09 -5.81
C LYS A 129 -14.70 -14.03 -5.51
N ALA A 130 -14.89 -15.31 -5.76
CA ALA A 130 -13.80 -16.27 -5.78
C ALA A 130 -12.96 -16.04 -7.05
N LEU A 131 -11.80 -15.40 -6.88
CA LEU A 131 -10.89 -15.03 -7.95
C LEU A 131 -9.64 -15.91 -7.87
N VAL A 132 -9.17 -16.44 -9.00
CA VAL A 132 -7.96 -17.25 -9.03
C VAL A 132 -6.76 -16.38 -8.63
N GLY A 133 -6.00 -16.82 -7.63
CA GLY A 133 -4.92 -16.04 -7.02
C GLY A 133 -5.36 -14.91 -6.09
N GLY A 134 -6.67 -14.68 -5.94
CA GLY A 134 -7.26 -13.74 -4.97
C GLY A 134 -7.34 -12.27 -5.43
N THR A 135 -6.96 -11.98 -6.68
CA THR A 135 -7.11 -10.65 -7.30
C THR A 135 -7.77 -10.78 -8.68
N PHE A 136 -8.42 -9.71 -9.17
CA PHE A 136 -9.00 -9.73 -10.52
C PHE A 136 -7.92 -9.79 -11.61
N LEU A 137 -6.70 -9.33 -11.30
CA LEU A 137 -5.58 -9.35 -12.23
C LEU A 137 -5.10 -10.78 -12.43
N THR A 138 -4.84 -11.51 -11.34
CA THR A 138 -4.43 -12.91 -11.40
C THR A 138 -5.50 -13.80 -11.99
N ASP A 139 -6.77 -13.54 -11.68
CA ASP A 139 -7.90 -14.25 -12.28
C ASP A 139 -7.91 -14.07 -13.81
N ARG A 140 -7.78 -12.82 -14.27
CA ARG A 140 -7.69 -12.51 -15.69
C ARG A 140 -6.48 -13.16 -16.37
N LEU A 141 -5.30 -13.13 -15.73
CA LEU A 141 -4.09 -13.77 -16.27
C LEU A 141 -4.30 -15.27 -16.46
N THR A 142 -4.93 -15.96 -15.51
CA THR A 142 -5.19 -17.39 -15.62
C THR A 142 -6.31 -17.71 -16.62
N GLN A 143 -7.43 -17.00 -16.57
CA GLN A 143 -8.61 -17.30 -17.39
C GLN A 143 -8.45 -16.88 -18.86
N GLU A 144 -7.92 -15.68 -19.13
CA GLU A 144 -7.80 -15.15 -20.51
C GLU A 144 -6.48 -15.56 -21.18
N LEU A 145 -5.38 -15.62 -20.42
CA LEU A 145 -4.04 -15.84 -20.97
C LEU A 145 -3.47 -17.23 -20.66
N GLY A 146 -4.21 -18.07 -19.94
CA GLY A 146 -3.76 -19.42 -19.57
C GLY A 146 -2.52 -19.43 -18.69
N TYR A 147 -2.25 -18.34 -17.95
CA TYR A 147 -1.04 -18.21 -17.13
C TYR A 147 -1.14 -19.06 -15.87
N ASP A 148 -0.13 -19.91 -15.63
CA ASP A 148 -0.02 -20.71 -14.41
C ASP A 148 0.62 -19.91 -13.27
N LEU A 149 -0.17 -19.67 -12.22
CA LEU A 149 0.25 -18.95 -11.03
C LEU A 149 1.07 -19.80 -10.06
N ASN A 150 1.31 -21.09 -10.33
CA ASN A 150 2.01 -22.01 -9.44
C ASN A 150 1.42 -22.02 -8.02
N HIS A 151 0.10 -22.12 -7.92
CA HIS A 151 -0.67 -22.07 -6.66
C HIS A 151 -0.55 -20.75 -5.88
N TRP A 152 0.02 -19.70 -6.46
CA TRP A 152 0.08 -18.39 -5.81
C TRP A 152 -1.33 -17.87 -5.51
N HIS A 153 -1.54 -17.42 -4.27
CA HIS A 153 -2.80 -16.87 -3.81
C HIS A 153 -2.59 -15.86 -2.70
N VAL A 154 -3.26 -14.69 -2.82
CA VAL A 154 -3.31 -13.69 -1.76
C VAL A 154 -4.75 -13.27 -1.52
N GLY A 155 -5.24 -13.47 -0.29
CA GLY A 155 -6.60 -13.07 0.07
C GLY A 155 -7.23 -13.92 1.15
N SER A 156 -8.38 -13.47 1.62
CA SER A 156 -9.30 -14.17 2.51
C SER A 156 -10.72 -13.86 2.08
N ASP A 157 -11.67 -14.73 2.36
CA ASP A 157 -13.07 -14.47 2.01
C ASP A 157 -13.65 -13.31 2.84
N VAL A 158 -14.54 -12.55 2.22
CA VAL A 158 -15.38 -11.57 2.93
C VAL A 158 -16.56 -12.32 3.55
N PRO A 159 -16.72 -12.30 4.89
CA PRO A 159 -17.87 -12.91 5.52
C PRO A 159 -19.17 -12.24 5.08
N SER A 160 -20.17 -13.05 4.74
CA SER A 160 -21.48 -12.59 4.25
C SER A 160 -22.13 -11.57 5.20
N GLY A 161 -22.60 -10.46 4.64
CA GLY A 161 -23.28 -9.39 5.38
C GLY A 161 -22.35 -8.34 6.00
N TYR A 162 -21.04 -8.49 5.84
CA TYR A 162 -20.04 -7.54 6.38
C TYR A 162 -19.35 -6.69 5.32
N GLU A 163 -19.73 -6.82 4.05
CA GLU A 163 -19.15 -6.11 2.90
C GLU A 163 -19.19 -4.59 3.09
N SER A 164 -20.29 -4.09 3.66
CA SER A 164 -20.51 -2.67 3.95
C SER A 164 -19.53 -2.05 4.95
N ARG A 165 -18.77 -2.88 5.68
CA ARG A 165 -17.72 -2.41 6.60
C ARG A 165 -16.40 -2.10 5.90
N ILE A 166 -16.24 -2.50 4.63
CA ILE A 166 -15.06 -2.19 3.82
C ILE A 166 -15.21 -0.75 3.27
N ASP A 167 -14.35 0.14 3.72
CA ASP A 167 -14.41 1.56 3.38
C ASP A 167 -13.08 2.09 2.83
N THR A 168 -13.14 3.25 2.20
CA THR A 168 -11.97 3.95 1.69
C THR A 168 -11.33 4.74 2.83
N GLY A 169 -10.08 4.42 3.13
CA GLY A 169 -9.22 5.21 4.00
C GLY A 169 -8.60 6.39 3.24
N TRP A 170 -7.41 6.78 3.67
CA TRP A 170 -6.64 7.82 3.00
C TRP A 170 -5.46 7.23 2.23
N TYR A 171 -4.99 8.01 1.27
CA TYR A 171 -3.97 7.59 0.33
C TYR A 171 -2.54 7.80 0.85
N LEU A 172 -1.62 6.98 0.32
CA LEU A 172 -0.17 7.09 0.58
C LEU A 172 0.42 8.42 0.09
N SER A 173 -0.28 9.16 -0.77
CA SER A 173 0.15 10.47 -1.30
C SER A 173 0.20 11.59 -0.26
N LEU A 174 -0.32 11.37 0.95
CA LEU A 174 -0.36 12.38 2.00
C LEU A 174 0.98 12.59 2.75
N ILE A 175 2.00 11.80 2.43
CA ILE A 175 3.33 11.95 3.05
C ILE A 175 4.04 13.24 2.62
N PRO A 176 4.96 13.79 3.45
CA PRO A 176 5.57 15.10 3.21
C PRO A 176 6.17 15.27 1.81
N ARG A 177 6.82 14.23 1.29
CA ARG A 177 7.54 14.27 0.01
C ARG A 177 6.61 14.54 -1.17
N PHE A 178 5.39 14.01 -1.14
CA PHE A 178 4.40 14.20 -2.20
C PHE A 178 3.55 15.43 -1.96
N LYS A 179 3.28 15.74 -0.68
CA LYS A 179 2.47 16.91 -0.35
C LYS A 179 3.04 18.19 -0.96
N ARG A 180 4.38 18.31 -0.96
CA ARG A 180 5.05 19.45 -1.59
C ARG A 180 4.82 19.48 -3.09
N GLU A 181 5.17 18.41 -3.79
CA GLU A 181 5.16 18.39 -5.26
C GLU A 181 3.73 18.39 -5.84
N LEU A 182 2.74 17.75 -5.17
CA LEU A 182 1.36 17.63 -5.66
C LEU A 182 0.49 18.85 -5.34
N PHE A 183 0.68 19.48 -4.18
CA PHE A 183 -0.24 20.53 -3.69
C PHE A 183 0.37 21.93 -3.62
N HIS A 184 1.69 22.09 -3.77
CA HIS A 184 2.22 23.44 -3.96
C HIS A 184 1.86 23.93 -5.34
N ARG A 185 1.31 25.14 -5.41
CA ARG A 185 1.20 25.86 -6.67
C ARG A 185 2.58 26.43 -7.01
N PRO A 186 3.29 25.90 -8.01
CA PRO A 186 4.59 26.44 -8.36
C PRO A 186 4.42 27.86 -8.86
N LEU A 187 5.25 28.76 -8.36
CA LEU A 187 5.32 30.12 -8.86
C LEU A 187 5.78 30.08 -10.33
N PRO A 188 5.44 31.09 -11.16
CA PRO A 188 5.76 31.05 -12.60
C PRO A 188 7.23 30.79 -12.92
N TRP A 189 8.15 31.23 -12.05
CA TRP A 189 9.59 30.98 -12.18
C TRP A 189 10.05 29.61 -11.66
N GLU A 190 9.25 28.94 -10.83
CA GLU A 190 9.47 27.56 -10.37
C GLU A 190 9.01 26.55 -11.42
N ARG A 191 8.15 26.97 -12.36
CA ARG A 191 7.82 26.22 -13.59
C ARG A 191 9.00 26.19 -14.57
N ARG A 192 10.22 26.03 -14.09
CA ARG A 192 11.33 25.61 -14.94
C ARG A 192 10.97 24.23 -15.45
N SER A 193 10.76 24.13 -16.76
CA SER A 193 10.77 22.85 -17.47
C SER A 193 12.01 22.09 -17.00
N ARG A 194 11.80 21.04 -16.19
CA ARG A 194 12.89 20.13 -15.85
C ARG A 194 13.31 19.50 -17.17
N GLN A 195 14.57 19.64 -17.56
CA GLN A 195 15.04 19.07 -18.82
C GLN A 195 14.72 17.57 -18.82
N LYS A 196 13.83 17.17 -19.74
CA LYS A 196 13.40 15.79 -19.90
C LYS A 196 14.27 15.08 -20.93
N ASP A 197 15.47 14.70 -20.52
CA ASP A 197 16.50 14.09 -21.37
C ASP A 197 16.61 12.56 -21.20
N ILE A 198 15.76 11.95 -20.38
CA ILE A 198 15.51 10.50 -20.38
C ILE A 198 14.15 10.29 -21.04
N ASP A 199 14.07 9.43 -22.04
CA ASP A 199 12.83 9.18 -22.76
C ASP A 199 11.96 8.18 -21.99
N ILE A 200 12.54 7.08 -21.50
CA ILE A 200 11.81 6.02 -20.76
C ILE A 200 12.56 5.66 -19.48
N PHE A 201 11.81 5.59 -18.38
CA PHE A 201 12.29 5.17 -17.07
C PHE A 201 11.56 3.93 -16.56
N CYS A 202 12.30 2.94 -16.10
CA CYS A 202 11.76 1.73 -15.49
C CYS A 202 12.79 1.05 -14.58
N HIS A 203 12.64 1.22 -13.27
CA HIS A 203 13.40 0.44 -12.28
C HIS A 203 12.46 -0.47 -11.50
N VAL A 204 12.70 -1.78 -11.56
CA VAL A 204 11.81 -2.77 -10.94
C VAL A 204 12.57 -3.78 -10.10
N SER A 205 11.93 -4.28 -9.05
CA SER A 205 12.41 -5.46 -8.34
C SER A 205 11.71 -6.70 -8.88
N TYR A 206 12.47 -7.74 -9.21
CA TYR A 206 11.94 -9.03 -9.60
C TYR A 206 11.39 -9.81 -8.40
N GLY A 207 11.69 -9.38 -7.17
CA GLY A 207 11.44 -10.16 -5.97
C GLY A 207 12.61 -11.07 -5.60
N PRO A 208 12.42 -12.01 -4.65
CA PRO A 208 13.48 -12.89 -4.20
C PRO A 208 13.83 -13.92 -5.28
N ARG A 209 15.13 -14.11 -5.54
CA ARG A 209 15.65 -15.04 -6.57
C ARG A 209 15.15 -16.48 -6.41
N ASN A 210 14.99 -16.92 -5.16
CA ASN A 210 14.62 -18.31 -4.82
C ASN A 210 13.10 -18.54 -4.78
N ASN A 211 12.28 -17.50 -4.95
CA ASN A 211 10.82 -17.60 -4.94
C ASN A 211 10.23 -16.56 -5.90
N LEU A 212 10.47 -16.77 -7.19
CA LEU A 212 10.05 -15.84 -8.23
C LEU A 212 8.56 -16.02 -8.54
N GLU A 213 7.75 -15.16 -7.94
CA GLU A 213 6.31 -15.08 -8.18
C GLU A 213 6.00 -14.53 -9.59
N TRP A 214 4.75 -14.66 -10.03
CA TRP A 214 4.31 -14.32 -11.39
C TRP A 214 4.67 -12.89 -11.83
N TYR A 215 4.55 -11.90 -10.93
CA TYR A 215 4.89 -10.51 -11.26
C TYR A 215 6.40 -10.30 -11.45
N GLY A 216 7.24 -11.13 -10.81
CA GLY A 216 8.68 -11.10 -11.00
C GLY A 216 9.05 -11.49 -12.42
N GLN A 217 8.43 -12.56 -12.93
CA GLN A 217 8.57 -13.02 -14.32
C GLN A 217 8.06 -11.96 -15.31
N HIS A 218 6.88 -11.39 -15.04
CA HIS A 218 6.33 -10.29 -15.83
C HIS A 218 7.28 -9.08 -15.90
N ARG A 219 7.84 -8.67 -14.75
CA ARG A 219 8.80 -7.56 -14.66
C ARG A 219 10.09 -7.85 -15.43
N MET A 220 10.61 -9.07 -15.35
CA MET A 220 11.77 -9.49 -16.14
C MET A 220 11.49 -9.38 -17.65
N ALA A 221 10.37 -9.95 -18.12
CA ALA A 221 9.98 -9.87 -19.53
C ALA A 221 9.83 -8.42 -19.99
N ALA A 222 9.24 -7.56 -19.15
CA ALA A 222 9.09 -6.15 -19.46
C ALA A 222 10.43 -5.43 -19.61
N ILE A 223 11.42 -5.74 -18.77
CA ILE A 223 12.78 -5.20 -18.90
C ILE A 223 13.45 -5.69 -20.18
N GLU A 224 13.36 -6.98 -20.53
CA GLU A 224 13.92 -7.52 -21.77
C GLU A 224 13.31 -6.85 -23.01
N LEU A 225 12.00 -6.55 -23.00
CA LEU A 225 11.32 -5.85 -24.10
C LEU A 225 11.73 -4.38 -24.23
N LEU A 226 12.18 -3.74 -23.14
CA LEU A 226 12.67 -2.36 -23.19
C LEU A 226 14.08 -2.27 -23.76
N LYS A 227 14.95 -3.27 -23.58
CA LYS A 227 16.36 -3.20 -23.99
C LYS A 227 16.57 -2.81 -25.46
N PRO A 228 15.87 -3.40 -26.45
CA PRO A 228 16.06 -3.04 -27.86
C PRO A 228 15.73 -1.58 -28.19
N LEU A 229 14.88 -0.94 -27.38
CA LEU A 229 14.49 0.46 -27.55
C LEU A 229 15.66 1.43 -27.30
N ALA A 230 16.75 0.98 -26.67
CA ALA A 230 17.95 1.80 -26.45
C ALA A 230 18.63 2.27 -27.75
N SER A 231 18.36 1.59 -28.87
CA SER A 231 18.83 2.00 -30.20
C SER A 231 18.20 3.31 -30.69
N THR A 232 17.03 3.67 -30.15
CA THR A 232 16.20 4.80 -30.61
C THR A 232 15.93 5.81 -29.49
N TYR A 233 15.85 5.35 -28.23
CA TYR A 233 15.44 6.13 -27.08
C TYR A 233 16.48 6.11 -25.96
N ARG A 234 16.56 7.19 -25.18
CA ARG A 234 17.39 7.25 -23.98
C ARG A 234 16.67 6.58 -22.81
N LEU A 235 17.22 5.47 -22.35
CA LEU A 235 16.61 4.63 -21.32
C LEU A 235 17.32 4.81 -19.97
N ALA A 236 16.54 4.89 -18.90
CA ALA A 236 16.98 4.62 -17.53
C ALA A 236 16.21 3.40 -17.02
N VAL A 237 16.75 2.21 -17.31
CA VAL A 237 16.05 0.95 -17.13
C VAL A 237 16.93 -0.04 -16.38
N SER A 238 16.42 -0.61 -15.29
CA SER A 238 17.05 -1.74 -14.59
C SER A 238 16.00 -2.64 -13.96
N GLY A 239 16.37 -3.91 -13.78
CA GLY A 239 15.60 -4.82 -12.97
C GLY A 239 16.52 -5.71 -12.14
N GLU A 240 16.17 -5.87 -10.86
CA GLU A 240 17.08 -6.39 -9.84
C GLU A 240 16.34 -7.34 -8.89
N TYR A 241 17.02 -8.37 -8.40
CA TYR A 241 16.48 -9.21 -7.33
C TYR A 241 16.53 -8.49 -5.99
N THR A 242 15.67 -8.89 -5.06
CA THR A 242 15.67 -8.34 -3.70
C THR A 242 17.05 -8.49 -3.06
N GLY A 243 17.60 -7.37 -2.57
CA GLY A 243 18.93 -7.33 -1.94
C GLY A 243 20.08 -7.00 -2.91
N GLU A 244 19.85 -7.05 -4.22
CA GLU A 244 20.87 -6.78 -5.26
C GLU A 244 20.77 -5.35 -5.81
N ARG A 245 20.46 -4.37 -4.94
CA ARG A 245 20.11 -3.01 -5.38
C ARG A 245 21.28 -2.31 -6.07
N ALA A 246 21.17 -2.08 -7.38
CA ALA A 246 22.17 -1.36 -8.17
C ALA A 246 21.85 0.15 -8.25
N VAL A 247 20.58 0.53 -8.33
CA VAL A 247 20.18 1.94 -8.42
C VAL A 247 19.94 2.55 -7.05
N SER A 248 20.81 3.48 -6.64
CA SER A 248 20.66 4.21 -5.38
C SER A 248 19.39 5.07 -5.35
N THR A 249 18.85 5.38 -4.16
CA THR A 249 17.68 6.26 -4.02
C THR A 249 17.90 7.63 -4.66
N ARG A 250 19.13 8.18 -4.55
CA ARG A 250 19.48 9.46 -5.15
C ARG A 250 19.45 9.39 -6.68
N GLN A 251 20.01 8.33 -7.24
CA GLN A 251 20.02 8.10 -8.69
C GLN A 251 18.59 7.92 -9.22
N TYR A 252 17.81 7.05 -8.60
CA TYR A 252 16.39 6.83 -8.91
C TYR A 252 15.62 8.14 -9.03
N PHE A 253 15.70 8.99 -8.01
CA PHE A 253 14.99 10.27 -8.01
C PHE A 253 15.56 11.30 -8.99
N ASN A 254 16.85 11.23 -9.32
CA ASN A 254 17.44 12.08 -10.35
C ASN A 254 16.94 11.69 -11.75
N GLU A 255 16.87 10.38 -12.01
CA GLU A 255 16.45 9.84 -13.29
C GLU A 255 14.96 10.10 -13.53
N ILE A 256 14.05 9.69 -12.63
CA ILE A 256 12.60 9.89 -12.83
C ILE A 256 12.23 11.36 -13.05
N LYS A 257 12.92 12.32 -12.40
CA LYS A 257 12.69 13.75 -12.60
C LYS A 257 13.03 14.23 -14.03
N ARG A 258 13.97 13.56 -14.68
CA ARG A 258 14.45 13.82 -16.05
C ARG A 258 13.73 12.97 -17.11
N SER A 259 12.82 12.10 -16.69
CA SER A 259 12.13 11.15 -17.57
C SER A 259 10.86 11.71 -18.19
N ARG A 260 10.60 11.37 -19.46
CA ARG A 260 9.33 11.69 -20.14
C ARG A 260 8.25 10.68 -19.82
N ILE A 261 8.59 9.39 -19.83
CA ILE A 261 7.67 8.28 -19.58
C ILE A 261 8.15 7.48 -18.38
N ALA A 262 7.26 7.20 -17.43
CA ALA A 262 7.52 6.29 -16.32
C ALA A 262 6.83 4.94 -16.59
N PHE A 263 7.56 4.02 -17.20
CA PHE A 263 7.03 2.70 -17.48
C PHE A 263 7.08 1.83 -16.20
N SER A 264 5.91 1.43 -15.72
CA SER A 264 5.76 0.64 -14.51
C SER A 264 4.97 -0.64 -14.80
N PRO A 265 5.63 -1.79 -15.03
CA PRO A 265 4.93 -3.06 -15.11
C PRO A 265 4.25 -3.33 -13.77
N PHE A 266 2.95 -3.65 -13.82
CA PHE A 266 2.12 -3.80 -12.63
C PHE A 266 2.68 -4.90 -11.71
N GLY A 267 2.61 -4.65 -10.40
CA GLY A 267 2.77 -5.67 -9.35
C GLY A 267 1.45 -6.41 -9.15
N TRP A 268 0.93 -6.42 -7.93
CA TRP A 268 -0.37 -7.03 -7.61
C TRP A 268 -1.59 -6.23 -8.13
N GLY A 269 -1.43 -5.44 -9.20
CA GLY A 269 -2.49 -4.52 -9.71
C GLY A 269 -2.68 -3.26 -8.84
N GLU A 270 -1.68 -2.97 -8.02
CA GLU A 270 -1.67 -1.88 -7.05
C GLU A 270 -1.24 -0.53 -7.65
N ILE A 271 -1.92 0.54 -7.25
CA ILE A 271 -1.39 1.90 -7.37
C ILE A 271 -0.39 2.10 -6.22
N THR A 272 0.85 2.34 -6.57
CA THR A 272 2.00 2.42 -5.68
C THR A 272 2.48 3.87 -5.50
N LEU A 273 3.49 4.02 -4.65
CA LEU A 273 4.23 5.26 -4.53
C LEU A 273 4.84 5.73 -5.86
N ARG A 274 5.20 4.80 -6.77
CA ARG A 274 5.81 5.14 -8.06
C ARG A 274 4.85 5.92 -8.95
N ASP A 275 3.58 5.56 -8.93
CA ASP A 275 2.55 6.24 -9.72
C ASP A 275 2.42 7.71 -9.29
N TYR A 276 2.49 7.97 -7.99
CA TYR A 276 2.56 9.34 -7.47
C TYR A 276 3.87 10.05 -7.83
N GLU A 277 5.00 9.35 -7.83
CA GLU A 277 6.28 9.92 -8.25
C GLU A 277 6.24 10.33 -9.72
N ALA A 278 5.65 9.52 -10.59
CA ALA A 278 5.44 9.85 -12.00
C ALA A 278 4.60 11.13 -12.15
N VAL A 279 3.47 11.23 -11.44
CA VAL A 279 2.62 12.43 -11.44
C VAL A 279 3.36 13.66 -10.89
N CYS A 280 4.07 13.53 -9.77
CA CYS A 280 4.83 14.63 -9.15
C CYS A 280 5.90 15.21 -10.07
N TYR A 281 6.37 14.41 -11.02
CA TYR A 281 7.50 14.75 -11.87
C TYR A 281 7.11 14.92 -13.32
N ASP A 282 5.83 15.04 -13.65
CA ASP A 282 5.35 15.28 -15.01
C ASP A 282 5.82 14.20 -16.00
N CYS A 283 5.81 12.94 -15.55
CA CYS A 283 5.97 11.78 -16.43
C CYS A 283 4.61 11.38 -16.99
N LEU A 284 4.58 10.95 -18.26
CA LEU A 284 3.50 10.15 -18.81
C LEU A 284 3.48 8.76 -18.16
#